data_AF-A0A4P5T2F4-F1
#
_entry.id   AF-A0A4P5T2F4-F1
#
_cell.length_a   1.000
_cell.length_b   1.000
_cell.length_c   1.000
_cell.angle_alpha   90.00
_cell.angle_beta   90.00
_cell.angle_gamma   90.00
#
_symmetry.space_group_name_H-M   'P 1'
#
loop_
_entity.id
_entity.type
_entity.pdbx_description
1 polymer ?
#
loop_
_entity_poly.entity_id
_entity_poly.type
_entity_poly.pdbx_seq_one_letter_code
_entity_poly.pdbx_strand_id
1 'polypeptide(L)'
;MTRYSKWISLLAFALLVAACYLPWGYYADVDKHFNGFFSEKNIYGKPYKLLFFFAGFTTLSAFVKNTWLKRAALLVGGLNVAYAIKNFLLFGSCYRGYCPEKEIGLYLMLISSVVIFVMSFLPEGKSVNS
;
A
#
# COMPACT_ATOMS: atom_id res chain seq x y z
N MET A 1 -16.34 -11.14 -1.21
CA MET A 1 -16.58 -10.13 -0.18
C MET A 1 -17.87 -10.32 0.59
N THR A 2 -17.74 -10.88 1.80
CA THR A 2 -18.67 -10.57 2.89
C THR A 2 -18.90 -9.06 2.99
N ARG A 3 -20.07 -8.63 3.47
CA ARG A 3 -20.45 -7.19 3.56
C ARG A 3 -19.38 -6.33 4.25
N TYR A 4 -18.65 -6.91 5.22
CA TYR A 4 -17.59 -6.24 5.99
C TYR A 4 -16.24 -6.11 5.25
N SER A 5 -15.89 -7.06 4.37
CA SER A 5 -14.59 -7.08 3.69
C SER A 5 -14.35 -5.84 2.81
N LYS A 6 -15.40 -5.29 2.17
CA LYS A 6 -15.30 -4.06 1.35
C LYS A 6 -14.97 -2.83 2.20
N TRP A 7 -15.59 -2.71 3.37
CA TRP A 7 -15.35 -1.61 4.31
C TRP A 7 -13.95 -1.69 4.92
N ILE A 8 -13.47 -2.90 5.21
CA ILE A 8 -12.10 -3.09 5.71
C ILE A 8 -11.07 -2.72 4.63
N SER A 9 -11.28 -3.11 3.37
CA SER A 9 -10.43 -2.66 2.26
C SER A 9 -10.43 -1.14 2.11
N LEU A 10 -11.58 -0.49 2.21
CA LEU A 10 -11.69 0.97 2.15
C LEU A 10 -10.94 1.65 3.30
N LEU A 11 -11.07 1.12 4.52
CA LEU A 11 -10.36 1.63 5.69
C LEU A 11 -8.85 1.42 5.57
N ALA A 12 -8.42 0.25 5.08
CA ALA A 12 -7.01 -0.03 4.81
C ALA A 12 -6.43 0.88 3.71
N PHE A 13 -7.22 1.23 2.69
CA PHE A 13 -6.82 2.22 1.69
C PHE A 13 -6.65 3.61 2.31
N ALA A 14 -7.57 4.05 3.17
CA ALA A 14 -7.43 5.32 3.88
C ALA A 14 -6.20 5.35 4.80
N LEU A 15 -5.92 4.24 5.50
CA LEU A 15 -4.70 4.07 6.30
C LEU A 15 -3.44 4.13 5.44
N LEU A 16 -3.45 3.52 4.25
CA LEU A 16 -2.34 3.59 3.31
C LEU A 16 -2.10 5.03 2.82
N VAL A 17 -3.17 5.80 2.59
CA VAL A 17 -3.06 7.23 2.25
C VAL A 17 -2.43 8.01 3.40
N ALA A 18 -2.91 7.81 4.63
CA ALA A 18 -2.33 8.44 5.81
C ALA A 18 -0.84 8.05 5.99
N ALA A 19 -0.50 6.77 5.83
CA ALA A 19 0.87 6.27 5.93
C ALA A 19 1.83 6.92 4.92
N CYS A 20 1.35 7.31 3.74
CA CYS A 20 2.15 8.04 2.75
C CYS A 20 2.51 9.48 3.19
N TYR A 21 1.71 10.11 4.05
CA TYR A 21 2.01 11.43 4.61
C TYR A 21 2.98 11.36 5.79
N LEU A 22 2.97 10.24 6.53
CA LEU A 22 3.90 10.02 7.64
C LEU A 22 5.35 9.87 7.15
N PRO A 23 6.33 10.22 8.00
CA PRO A 23 7.73 9.96 7.70
C PRO A 23 7.96 8.45 7.55
N TRP A 24 8.65 8.06 6.49
CA TRP A 24 9.02 6.68 6.18
C TRP A 24 10.42 6.36 6.68
N GLY A 25 11.31 7.35 6.60
CA GLY A 25 12.62 7.24 7.21
C GLY A 25 13.30 8.58 7.32
N TYR A 26 14.19 8.67 8.31
CA TYR A 26 15.07 9.80 8.49
C TYR A 26 16.45 9.49 7.90
N TYR A 27 16.96 10.43 7.11
CA TYR A 27 18.21 10.30 6.37
C TYR A 27 19.21 11.33 6.92
N ALA A 28 20.19 10.83 7.68
CA ALA A 28 21.18 11.66 8.37
C ALA A 28 22.16 12.40 7.44
N ASP A 29 22.29 11.97 6.19
CA ASP A 29 23.15 12.60 5.17
C ASP A 29 22.55 13.91 4.63
N VAL A 30 21.23 14.05 4.63
CA VAL A 30 20.52 15.25 4.15
C VAL A 30 19.77 15.96 5.28
N ASP A 31 19.77 15.39 6.50
CA ASP A 31 19.03 15.86 7.67
C ASP A 31 17.54 16.14 7.35
N LYS A 32 16.92 15.19 6.63
CA LYS A 32 15.53 15.31 6.16
C LYS A 32 14.76 14.02 6.32
N HIS A 33 13.48 14.16 6.63
CA HIS A 33 12.52 13.07 6.62
C HIS A 33 11.99 12.84 5.21
N PHE A 34 12.11 11.61 4.74
CA PHE A 34 11.52 11.18 3.48
C PHE A 34 10.16 10.54 3.76
N ASN A 35 9.19 10.78 2.88
CA ASN A 35 7.87 10.18 2.95
C ASN A 35 7.39 9.74 1.55
N GLY A 36 6.15 9.26 1.46
CA GLY A 36 5.60 8.78 0.20
C GLY A 36 5.48 9.85 -0.89
N PHE A 37 5.46 11.14 -0.52
CA PHE A 37 5.26 12.29 -1.42
C PHE A 37 6.54 13.07 -1.74
N PHE A 38 7.48 13.07 -0.80
CA PHE A 38 8.67 13.91 -0.81
C PHE A 38 9.92 13.03 -0.81
N SER A 39 10.70 13.19 -1.88
CA SER A 39 12.05 12.67 -2.00
C SER A 39 12.96 13.80 -2.46
N GLU A 40 14.04 14.04 -1.72
CA GLU A 40 15.04 15.05 -2.06
C GLU A 40 15.52 14.86 -3.51
N LYS A 41 15.46 15.94 -4.31
CA LYS A 41 15.79 15.95 -5.74
C LYS A 41 15.06 14.90 -6.59
N ASN A 42 13.93 14.36 -6.10
CA ASN A 42 13.21 13.23 -6.70
C ASN A 42 14.12 12.00 -6.98
N ILE A 43 15.18 11.79 -6.19
CA ILE A 43 16.13 10.67 -6.41
C ILE A 43 15.39 9.32 -6.38
N TYR A 44 14.40 9.18 -5.49
CA TYR A 44 13.57 7.98 -5.37
C TYR A 44 12.19 8.11 -6.03
N GLY A 45 11.92 9.24 -6.69
CA GLY A 45 10.62 9.54 -7.30
C GLY A 45 9.51 9.75 -6.28
N LYS A 46 8.27 9.49 -6.72
CA LYS A 46 7.02 9.71 -5.96
C LYS A 46 6.25 8.41 -5.81
N PRO A 47 6.58 7.58 -4.81
CA PRO A 47 6.03 6.21 -4.68
C PRO A 47 4.52 6.18 -4.41
N TYR A 48 3.95 7.25 -3.84
CA TYR A 48 2.50 7.34 -3.60
C TYR A 48 1.66 7.14 -4.86
N LYS A 49 2.15 7.55 -6.05
CA LYS A 49 1.37 7.51 -7.29
C LYS A 49 0.98 6.09 -7.68
N LEU A 50 1.95 5.16 -7.67
CA LEU A 50 1.72 3.76 -8.02
C LEU A 50 0.99 3.01 -6.91
N LEU A 51 1.33 3.28 -5.65
CA LEU A 51 0.63 2.68 -4.50
C LEU A 51 -0.85 3.06 -4.50
N PHE A 52 -1.19 4.34 -4.68
CA PHE A 52 -2.58 4.80 -4.71
C PHE A 52 -3.32 4.30 -5.93
N PHE A 53 -2.67 4.23 -7.08
CA PHE A 53 -3.29 3.70 -8.29
C PHE A 53 -3.68 2.22 -8.10
N PHE A 54 -2.76 1.37 -7.65
CA PHE A 54 -3.05 -0.06 -7.47
C PHE A 54 -3.97 -0.33 -6.27
N ALA A 55 -3.74 0.31 -5.13
CA ALA A 55 -4.59 0.18 -3.95
C ALA A 55 -6.01 0.75 -4.18
N GLY A 56 -6.12 1.84 -4.92
CA GLY A 56 -7.40 2.42 -5.33
C GLY A 56 -8.14 1.53 -6.31
N PHE A 57 -7.45 0.99 -7.33
CA PHE A 57 -8.04 0.07 -8.30
C PHE A 57 -8.56 -1.23 -7.66
N THR A 58 -7.77 -1.82 -6.75
CA THR A 58 -8.19 -3.02 -6.01
C THR A 58 -9.39 -2.76 -5.10
N THR A 59 -9.38 -1.63 -4.38
CA THR A 59 -10.48 -1.23 -3.52
C THR A 59 -11.75 -0.92 -4.33
N LEU A 60 -11.65 -0.23 -5.46
CA LEU A 60 -12.79 0.06 -6.33
C LEU A 60 -13.40 -1.22 -6.91
N SER A 61 -12.54 -2.15 -7.34
CA SER A 61 -12.95 -3.46 -7.85
C SER A 61 -13.70 -4.30 -6.82
N ALA A 62 -13.50 -4.05 -5.51
CA ALA A 62 -14.25 -4.71 -4.44
C ALA A 62 -15.76 -4.33 -4.44
N PHE A 63 -16.11 -3.14 -4.93
CA PHE A 63 -17.50 -2.68 -5.01
C PHE A 63 -18.22 -3.22 -6.25
N VAL A 64 -17.50 -3.47 -7.33
CA VAL A 64 -18.09 -3.92 -8.60
C VAL A 64 -18.29 -5.44 -8.61
N LYS A 65 -19.52 -5.89 -8.90
CA LYS A 65 -19.87 -7.31 -9.02
C LYS A 65 -19.48 -7.90 -10.39
N ASN A 66 -18.24 -7.69 -10.83
CA ASN A 66 -17.75 -8.27 -12.08
C ASN A 66 -16.65 -9.30 -11.79
N THR A 67 -16.82 -10.52 -12.31
CA THR A 67 -15.90 -11.64 -12.14
C THR A 67 -14.51 -11.36 -12.71
N TRP A 68 -14.43 -10.61 -13.81
CA TRP A 68 -13.15 -10.21 -14.41
C TRP A 68 -12.41 -9.17 -13.55
N LEU A 69 -13.14 -8.19 -13.01
CA LEU A 69 -12.54 -7.19 -12.10
C LEU A 69 -12.03 -7.83 -10.82
N LYS A 70 -12.70 -8.88 -10.30
CA LYS A 70 -12.19 -9.64 -9.15
C LYS A 70 -10.84 -10.31 -9.45
N ARG A 71 -10.69 -10.92 -10.63
CA ARG A 71 -9.42 -11.52 -11.07
C ARG A 71 -8.33 -10.46 -11.27
N ALA A 72 -8.68 -9.34 -11.91
CA ALA A 72 -7.76 -8.22 -12.09
C ALA A 72 -7.34 -7.61 -10.74
N ALA A 73 -8.25 -7.47 -9.79
CA ALA A 73 -7.97 -6.94 -8.46
C ALA A 73 -6.97 -7.82 -7.68
N LEU A 74 -7.06 -9.15 -7.81
CA LEU A 74 -6.07 -10.06 -7.24
C LEU A 74 -4.67 -9.82 -7.83
N LEU A 75 -4.57 -9.73 -9.16
CA LEU A 75 -3.28 -9.45 -9.83
C LEU A 75 -2.72 -8.08 -9.43
N VAL A 76 -3.56 -7.04 -9.47
CA VAL A 76 -3.17 -5.67 -9.14
C VAL A 76 -2.83 -5.53 -7.65
N GLY A 77 -3.53 -6.25 -6.78
CA GLY A 77 -3.24 -6.27 -5.34
C GLY A 77 -1.89 -6.92 -5.03
N GLY A 78 -1.56 -8.01 -5.74
CA GLY A 78 -0.24 -8.65 -5.63
C GLY A 78 0.87 -7.72 -6.11
N LEU A 79 0.66 -7.02 -7.24
CA LEU A 79 1.58 -6.00 -7.73
C LEU A 79 1.74 -4.83 -6.74
N ASN A 80 0.66 -4.41 -6.08
CA ASN A 80 0.70 -3.38 -5.04
C ASN A 80 1.61 -3.80 -3.87
N VAL A 81 1.45 -5.04 -3.39
CA VAL A 81 2.29 -5.59 -2.31
C VAL A 81 3.74 -5.72 -2.75
N ALA A 82 4.01 -6.24 -3.96
CA ALA A 82 5.35 -6.34 -4.49
C ALA A 82 6.03 -4.96 -4.59
N TYR A 83 5.28 -3.94 -5.03
CA TYR A 83 5.77 -2.57 -5.08
C TYR A 83 5.97 -1.98 -3.68
N ALA A 84 5.09 -2.26 -2.72
CA ALA A 84 5.26 -1.86 -1.33
C ALA A 84 6.54 -2.46 -0.71
N ILE A 85 6.80 -3.75 -0.93
CA ILE A 85 8.03 -4.43 -0.49
C ILE A 85 9.26 -3.79 -1.14
N LYS A 86 9.21 -3.52 -2.45
CA LYS A 86 10.30 -2.80 -3.15
C LYS A 86 10.59 -1.45 -2.48
N ASN A 87 9.56 -0.68 -2.15
CA ASN A 87 9.75 0.61 -1.46
C ASN A 87 10.29 0.43 -0.04
N PHE A 88 9.79 -0.55 0.71
CA PHE A 88 10.29 -0.86 2.04
C PHE A 88 11.80 -1.16 2.02
N LEU A 89 12.27 -1.94 1.03
CA LEU A 89 13.69 -2.23 0.85
C LEU A 89 14.47 -1.01 0.36
N LEU A 90 13.93 -0.27 -0.62
CA LEU A 90 14.59 0.90 -1.18
C LEU A 90 14.84 1.99 -0.13
N PHE A 91 13.81 2.34 0.65
CA PHE A 91 13.89 3.36 1.69
C PHE A 91 14.54 2.85 2.99
N GLY A 92 14.55 1.54 3.20
CA GLY A 92 15.16 0.92 4.38
C GLY A 92 16.59 0.40 4.18
N SER A 93 17.13 0.49 2.96
CA SER A 93 18.48 0.01 2.62
C SER A 93 19.53 1.09 2.89
N CYS A 94 20.70 0.65 3.35
CA CYS A 94 21.83 1.55 3.56
C CYS A 94 22.50 1.84 2.21
N TYR A 95 22.92 3.09 2.01
CA TYR A 95 23.65 3.50 0.81
C TYR A 95 24.86 4.33 1.22
N ARG A 96 26.02 4.09 0.60
CA ARG A 96 27.28 4.80 0.86
C ARG A 96 27.69 4.86 2.35
N GLY A 97 27.38 3.83 3.13
CA GLY A 97 27.71 3.76 4.55
C GLY A 97 26.75 4.49 5.50
N TYR A 98 25.70 5.14 4.98
CA TYR A 98 24.62 5.74 5.76
C TYR A 98 23.42 4.79 5.79
N CYS A 99 22.91 4.50 6.99
CA CYS A 99 21.72 3.69 7.18
C CYS A 99 20.56 4.59 7.61
N PRO A 100 19.46 4.66 6.83
CA PRO A 100 18.31 5.44 7.21
C PRO A 100 17.59 4.82 8.41
N GLU A 101 17.08 5.66 9.28
CA GLU A 101 16.28 5.22 10.42
C GLU A 101 14.85 4.94 9.96
N LYS A 102 14.37 3.71 10.17
CA LYS A 102 13.06 3.27 9.68
C LYS A 102 11.96 3.79 10.59
N GLU A 103 11.09 4.62 10.03
CA GLU A 103 9.98 5.22 10.77
C GLU A 103 8.69 4.43 10.60
N ILE A 104 7.72 4.73 11.46
CA ILE A 104 6.46 3.98 11.53
C ILE A 104 5.64 4.04 10.25
N GLY A 105 5.76 5.12 9.47
CA GLY A 105 5.05 5.28 8.19
C GLY A 105 5.40 4.19 7.18
N LEU A 106 6.66 3.73 7.17
CA LEU A 106 7.13 2.69 6.26
C LEU A 106 6.48 1.33 6.57
N TYR A 107 6.38 0.99 7.85
CA TYR A 107 5.72 -0.23 8.32
C TYR A 107 4.21 -0.18 8.07
N LEU A 108 3.57 0.95 8.35
CA LEU A 108 2.13 1.15 8.11
C LEU A 108 1.77 1.01 6.63
N MET A 109 2.59 1.54 5.72
CA MET A 109 2.39 1.43 4.28
C MET A 109 2.43 -0.04 3.82
N LEU A 110 3.41 -0.81 4.31
CA LEU A 110 3.56 -2.23 3.98
C LEU A 110 2.37 -3.05 4.51
N ILE A 111 2.05 -2.89 5.79
CA ILE A 111 0.94 -3.60 6.45
C ILE A 111 -0.38 -3.29 5.74
N SER A 112 -0.66 -2.02 5.45
CA SER A 112 -1.90 -1.62 4.78
C SER A 112 -2.00 -2.24 3.37
N SER A 113 -0.91 -2.29 2.62
CA SER A 113 -0.87 -2.93 1.29
C SER A 113 -1.18 -4.41 1.36
N VAL A 114 -0.61 -5.12 2.35
CA VAL A 114 -0.87 -6.55 2.58
C VAL A 114 -2.33 -6.79 2.99
N VAL A 115 -2.87 -5.95 3.89
CA VAL A 115 -4.27 -6.05 4.32
C VAL A 115 -5.23 -5.89 3.15
N ILE A 116 -5.02 -4.88 2.27
CA ILE A 116 -5.85 -4.68 1.06
C ILE A 116 -5.83 -5.93 0.17
N PHE A 117 -4.65 -6.54 -0.01
CA PHE A 117 -4.49 -7.74 -0.81
C PHE A 117 -5.18 -8.96 -0.18
N VAL A 118 -4.99 -9.21 1.12
CA VAL A 118 -5.64 -10.32 1.85
C VAL A 118 -7.16 -10.18 1.80
N MET A 119 -7.69 -8.97 1.97
CA MET A 119 -9.13 -8.72 1.86
C MET A 119 -9.68 -8.98 0.45
N SER A 120 -8.84 -8.88 -0.58
CA SER A 120 -9.22 -9.20 -1.96
C SER A 120 -9.38 -10.70 -2.21
N PHE A 121 -8.79 -11.57 -1.39
CA PHE A 121 -9.01 -13.03 -1.46
C PHE A 121 -10.34 -13.48 -0.88
N LEU A 122 -10.94 -12.71 0.04
CA LEU A 122 -12.09 -13.19 0.78
C LEU A 122 -13.34 -13.31 -0.13
N PRO A 123 -13.88 -14.52 -0.33
CA PRO A 123 -15.02 -14.75 -1.21
C PRO A 123 -16.29 -14.07 -0.70
N GLU A 124 -17.27 -13.84 -1.59
CA GLU A 124 -18.59 -13.36 -1.16
C GLU A 124 -19.19 -14.49 -0.33
N GLY A 125 -19.27 -14.29 0.99
CA GLY A 125 -20.07 -15.18 1.82
C GLY A 125 -21.47 -15.14 1.24
N LYS A 126 -21.90 -16.24 0.63
CA LYS A 126 -23.29 -16.40 0.19
C LYS A 126 -24.14 -16.12 1.42
N SER A 127 -25.08 -15.19 1.32
CA SER A 127 -26.18 -15.15 2.28
C SER A 127 -26.88 -16.52 2.17
N VAL A 128 -26.64 -17.39 3.14
CA VAL A 128 -27.59 -18.45 3.48
C VAL A 128 -28.81 -17.70 3.98
N ASN A 129 -29.76 -17.44 3.10
CA ASN A 129 -31.16 -17.21 3.42
C ASN A 129 -31.92 -17.87 2.26
N SER A 130 -32.25 -19.12 2.53
CA SER A 130 -33.32 -19.91 1.93
C SER A 130 -34.65 -19.20 2.10
#